data_AF-A0A6L8UIR4-F1
#
_entry.id   AF-A0A6L8UIR4-F1
#
_cell.length_a   1.000
_cell.length_b   1.000
_cell.length_c   1.000
_cell.angle_alpha   90.00
_cell.angle_beta   90.00
_cell.angle_gamma   90.00
#
_symmetry.space_group_name_H-M   'P 1'
#
loop_
_entity.id
_entity.type
_entity.pdbx_description
1 polymer ?
#
loop_
_entity_poly.entity_id
_entity_poly.type
_entity_poly.pdbx_seq_one_letter_code
_entity_poly.pdbx_strand_id
1 'polypeptide(L)'
;MSDGGSTVKNRGICWSTGLTPAISDNKTNDGTGAGSFISSITGLNPTTTYYVRAYATNSYGTGYDSAFSFTIKEDSFTDLRDGNVYKFAEIGDQVWMAENLRFPFVV
;
A
#
# COMPACT_ATOMS: atom_id res chain seq x y z
N MET A 1 -17.48 -5.78 -15.48
CA MET A 1 -17.19 -6.98 -14.69
C MET A 1 -18.51 -7.70 -14.51
N SER A 2 -18.65 -8.92 -15.03
CA SER A 2 -19.93 -9.64 -15.03
C SER A 2 -19.94 -10.61 -13.85
N ASP A 3 -20.89 -10.44 -12.93
CA ASP A 3 -20.89 -11.08 -11.60
C ASP A 3 -21.21 -12.58 -11.60
N GLY A 4 -21.20 -13.27 -12.76
CA GLY A 4 -21.44 -14.72 -12.85
C GLY A 4 -22.73 -15.23 -12.19
N GLY A 5 -23.66 -14.34 -11.80
CA GLY A 5 -24.92 -14.66 -11.15
C GLY A 5 -24.85 -15.13 -9.69
N SER A 6 -23.72 -15.03 -8.99
CA SER A 6 -23.61 -15.50 -7.59
C SER A 6 -23.13 -14.45 -6.62
N THR A 7 -23.79 -14.37 -5.46
CA THR A 7 -23.47 -13.43 -4.38
C THR A 7 -22.01 -13.57 -3.96
N VAL A 8 -21.23 -12.49 -4.14
CA VAL A 8 -19.85 -12.40 -3.65
C VAL A 8 -19.84 -12.57 -2.14
N LYS A 9 -19.18 -13.62 -1.65
CA LYS A 9 -19.06 -13.96 -0.23
C LYS A 9 -17.94 -13.21 0.47
N ASN A 10 -16.89 -12.86 -0.25
CA ASN A 10 -15.75 -12.13 0.28
C ASN A 10 -15.12 -11.30 -0.85
N ARG A 11 -14.72 -10.08 -0.57
CA ARG A 11 -13.98 -9.24 -1.51
C ARG A 11 -12.91 -8.44 -0.79
N GLY A 12 -11.93 -7.97 -1.54
CA GLY A 12 -10.96 -7.02 -1.05
C GLY A 12 -9.79 -6.86 -2.01
N ILE A 13 -8.69 -6.35 -1.48
CA ILE A 13 -7.41 -6.23 -2.17
C ILE A 13 -6.43 -7.20 -1.53
N CYS A 14 -5.70 -7.97 -2.35
CA CYS A 14 -4.53 -8.72 -1.93
C CYS A 14 -3.24 -8.05 -2.44
N TRP A 15 -2.18 -8.09 -1.65
CA TRP A 15 -0.91 -7.44 -1.98
C TRP A 15 0.32 -8.24 -1.54
N SER A 16 1.39 -8.10 -2.31
CA SER A 16 2.70 -8.68 -2.01
C SER A 16 3.80 -7.96 -2.77
N THR A 17 5.05 -8.31 -2.51
CA THR A 17 6.22 -7.87 -3.30
C THR A 17 6.41 -8.71 -4.57
N GLY A 18 5.66 -9.81 -4.72
CA GLY A 18 5.64 -10.63 -5.92
C GLY A 18 4.67 -10.09 -6.97
N LEU A 19 4.94 -10.37 -8.24
CA LEU A 19 4.16 -9.86 -9.38
C LEU A 19 2.68 -10.31 -9.39
N THR A 20 2.36 -11.40 -8.69
CA THR A 20 1.05 -12.05 -8.71
C THR A 20 0.54 -12.30 -7.29
N PRO A 21 0.14 -11.26 -6.54
CA PRO A 21 -0.44 -11.44 -5.22
C PRO A 21 -1.73 -12.27 -5.32
N ALA A 22 -1.95 -13.10 -4.30
CA ALA A 22 -3.11 -13.97 -4.16
C ALA A 22 -3.71 -13.85 -2.76
N ILE A 23 -4.89 -14.46 -2.55
CA ILE A 23 -5.54 -14.46 -1.23
C ILE A 23 -4.77 -15.24 -0.14
N SER A 24 -3.69 -15.94 -0.49
CA SER A 24 -2.75 -16.55 0.45
C SER A 24 -1.73 -15.57 1.01
N ASP A 25 -1.52 -14.43 0.34
CA ASP A 25 -0.66 -13.35 0.79
C ASP A 25 -1.41 -12.41 1.76
N ASN A 26 -0.90 -11.19 1.91
CA ASN A 26 -1.62 -10.15 2.63
C ASN A 26 -2.89 -9.77 1.86
N LYS A 27 -3.99 -9.61 2.59
CA LYS A 27 -5.28 -9.23 2.00
C LYS A 27 -6.14 -8.46 2.99
N THR A 28 -7.02 -7.62 2.47
CA THR A 28 -8.14 -7.05 3.20
C THR A 28 -9.35 -7.97 3.10
N ASN A 29 -10.33 -7.78 3.98
CA ASN A 29 -11.67 -8.35 3.85
C ASN A 29 -12.69 -7.22 3.96
N ASP A 30 -13.15 -6.73 2.81
CA ASP A 30 -14.03 -5.56 2.67
C ASP A 30 -15.49 -5.97 2.47
N GLY A 31 -15.84 -7.17 2.94
CA GLY A 31 -17.22 -7.65 3.05
C GLY A 31 -17.74 -8.39 1.82
N THR A 32 -19.05 -8.31 1.63
CA THR A 32 -19.81 -9.10 0.64
C THR A 32 -20.52 -8.19 -0.38
N GLY A 33 -21.01 -8.79 -1.46
CA GLY A 33 -21.78 -8.10 -2.49
C GLY A 33 -20.95 -7.51 -3.64
N ALA A 34 -21.64 -7.08 -4.69
CA ALA A 34 -21.06 -6.39 -5.85
C ALA A 34 -20.97 -4.87 -5.62
N GLY A 35 -20.19 -4.18 -6.45
CA GLY A 35 -20.05 -2.71 -6.41
C GLY A 35 -18.69 -2.22 -5.90
N SER A 36 -18.50 -0.90 -5.99
CA SER A 36 -17.27 -0.23 -5.56
C SER A 36 -17.06 -0.35 -4.05
N PHE A 37 -15.81 -0.54 -3.64
CA PHE A 37 -15.38 -0.57 -2.25
C PHE A 37 -14.07 0.18 -2.10
N ILE A 38 -13.76 0.56 -0.86
CA ILE A 38 -12.49 1.20 -0.50
C ILE A 38 -11.80 0.29 0.50
N SER A 39 -10.53 -0.03 0.24
CA SER A 39 -9.69 -0.83 1.14
C SER A 39 -8.56 0.03 1.67
N SER A 40 -8.25 -0.14 2.96
CA SER A 40 -7.10 0.52 3.59
C SER A 40 -6.00 -0.51 3.80
N ILE A 41 -4.81 -0.26 3.23
CA ILE A 41 -3.62 -1.11 3.39
C ILE A 41 -2.65 -0.39 4.34
N THR A 42 -2.22 -1.08 5.39
CA THR A 42 -1.32 -0.53 6.43
C THR A 42 -0.11 -1.43 6.65
N GLY A 43 0.94 -0.90 7.27
CA GLY A 43 2.14 -1.68 7.62
C GLY A 43 3.02 -2.02 6.41
N LEU A 44 3.02 -1.16 5.39
CA LEU A 44 3.89 -1.30 4.23
C LEU A 44 5.25 -0.65 4.51
N ASN A 45 6.31 -1.28 4.02
CA ASN A 45 7.66 -0.74 4.18
C ASN A 45 7.93 0.36 3.15
N PRO A 46 8.61 1.45 3.55
CA PRO A 46 9.08 2.47 2.61
C PRO A 46 10.08 1.88 1.61
N THR A 47 10.31 2.63 0.52
CA THR A 47 11.15 2.26 -0.65
C THR A 47 10.84 0.89 -1.28
N THR A 48 9.70 0.29 -0.95
CA THR A 48 9.35 -1.05 -1.41
C THR A 48 8.23 -0.97 -2.44
N THR A 49 8.41 -1.67 -3.57
CA THR A 49 7.38 -1.83 -4.60
C THR A 49 6.46 -2.98 -4.23
N TYR A 50 5.17 -2.69 -4.14
CA TYR A 50 4.12 -3.66 -3.90
C TYR A 50 3.23 -3.79 -5.14
N TYR A 51 2.79 -5.01 -5.38
CA TYR A 51 1.76 -5.34 -6.34
C TYR A 51 0.46 -5.57 -5.58
N VAL A 52 -0.63 -4.95 -6.04
CA VAL A 52 -1.99 -5.09 -5.52
C VAL A 52 -2.90 -5.66 -6.58
N ARG A 53 -3.84 -6.51 -6.16
CA ARG A 53 -4.89 -7.08 -6.99
C ARG A 53 -6.21 -7.07 -6.24
N ALA A 54 -7.27 -6.67 -6.91
CA ALA A 54 -8.61 -6.91 -6.38
C ALA A 54 -8.95 -8.41 -6.49
N TYR A 55 -9.59 -8.95 -5.46
CA TYR A 55 -10.09 -10.31 -5.45
C TYR A 55 -11.55 -10.35 -5.02
N ALA A 56 -12.29 -11.32 -5.56
CA ALA A 56 -13.66 -11.60 -5.15
C ALA A 56 -13.87 -13.12 -5.10
N THR A 57 -14.36 -13.61 -3.97
CA THR A 57 -14.65 -15.02 -3.72
C THR A 57 -16.14 -15.24 -3.70
N ASN A 58 -16.62 -16.21 -4.49
CA ASN A 58 -17.99 -16.69 -4.49
C ASN A 58 -18.03 -18.20 -4.21
N SER A 59 -19.19 -18.84 -4.35
CA SER A 59 -19.33 -20.30 -4.15
C SER A 59 -18.56 -21.16 -5.15
N TYR A 60 -18.15 -20.59 -6.29
CA TYR A 60 -17.46 -21.31 -7.37
C TYR A 60 -15.95 -21.15 -7.31
N GLY A 61 -15.44 -20.11 -6.66
CA GLY A 61 -14.01 -19.88 -6.52
C GLY A 61 -13.65 -18.42 -6.25
N THR A 62 -12.38 -18.08 -6.44
CA THR A 62 -11.87 -16.71 -6.31
C THR A 62 -11.45 -16.19 -7.67
N GLY A 63 -12.09 -15.10 -8.09
CA GLY A 63 -11.65 -14.30 -9.22
C GLY A 63 -10.67 -13.22 -8.77
N TYR A 64 -9.78 -12.84 -9.67
CA TYR A 64 -8.80 -11.78 -9.46
C TYR A 64 -8.84 -10.80 -10.62
N ASP A 65 -8.60 -9.54 -10.34
CA ASP A 65 -8.36 -8.52 -11.36
C ASP A 65 -6.88 -8.52 -11.79
N SER A 66 -6.59 -7.65 -12.75
CA SER A 66 -5.27 -7.22 -13.18
C SER A 66 -4.46 -6.65 -12.00
N ALA A 67 -3.16 -6.98 -11.98
CA ALA A 67 -2.23 -6.48 -10.98
C ALA A 67 -1.85 -5.03 -11.28
N PHE A 68 -1.89 -4.20 -10.25
CA PHE A 68 -1.38 -2.84 -10.28
C PHE A 68 -0.18 -2.75 -9.33
N SER A 69 0.85 -2.00 -9.69
CA SER A 69 2.03 -1.80 -8.84
C SER A 69 2.14 -0.36 -8.38
N PHE A 70 2.62 -0.19 -7.16
CA PHE A 70 2.95 1.11 -6.60
C PHE A 70 4.16 0.96 -5.69
N THR A 71 4.95 2.02 -5.58
CA THR A 71 6.13 2.06 -4.73
C THR A 71 5.85 2.98 -3.56
N ILE A 72 6.07 2.49 -2.34
CA ILE A 72 6.03 3.35 -1.17
C ILE A 72 7.25 4.25 -1.22
N LYS A 73 7.02 5.56 -1.27
CA LYS A 73 8.08 6.53 -1.07
C LYS A 73 8.40 6.59 0.42
N GLU A 74 9.68 6.52 0.75
CA GLU A 74 10.14 6.94 2.05
C GLU A 74 9.94 8.45 2.12
N ASP A 75 9.22 8.92 3.13
CA ASP A 75 8.98 10.35 3.37
C ASP A 75 9.84 10.87 4.52
N SER A 76 10.78 10.04 5.00
CA SER A 76 11.49 10.23 6.27
C SER A 76 12.93 9.78 6.15
N PHE A 77 13.89 10.65 6.42
CA PHE A 77 15.32 10.34 6.50
C PHE A 77 15.76 10.27 7.96
N THR A 78 16.39 9.18 8.38
CA THR A 78 17.00 9.09 9.72
C THR A 78 18.46 9.52 9.65
N ASP A 79 18.83 10.57 10.38
CA ASP A 79 20.22 11.02 10.46
C ASP A 79 21.01 10.10 11.41
N LEU A 80 22.04 9.46 10.87
CA LEU A 80 22.88 8.51 11.62
C LEU A 80 23.76 9.17 12.70
N ARG A 81 23.87 10.50 12.72
CA ARG A 81 24.71 11.25 13.67
C ARG A 81 24.01 11.51 15.00
N ASP A 82 22.70 11.66 14.98
CA ASP A 82 21.90 12.02 16.15
C ASP A 82 20.67 11.13 16.37
N GLY A 83 20.32 10.27 15.40
CA GLY A 83 19.16 9.37 15.46
C GLY A 83 17.82 10.06 15.21
N ASN A 84 17.83 11.33 14.78
CA ASN A 84 16.62 12.07 14.49
C ASN A 84 16.04 11.67 13.13
N VAL A 85 14.72 11.51 13.07
CA VAL A 85 13.98 11.22 11.84
C VAL A 85 13.41 12.51 11.28
N TYR A 86 13.85 12.89 10.09
CA TYR A 86 13.44 14.09 9.37
C TYR A 86 12.49 13.73 8.25
N LYS A 87 11.26 14.26 8.28
CA LYS A 87 10.37 14.12 7.13
C LYS A 87 10.85 14.99 5.98
N PHE A 88 10.73 14.51 4.74
CA PHE A 88 11.00 15.30 3.55
C PHE A 88 9.83 15.26 2.56
N ALA A 89 9.68 16.35 1.81
CA ALA A 89 8.70 16.52 0.76
C ALA A 89 9.42 16.91 -0.54
N GLU A 90 9.10 16.23 -1.63
CA GLU A 90 9.55 16.63 -2.97
C GLU A 90 8.60 17.71 -3.51
N ILE A 91 9.10 18.92 -3.74
CA ILE A 91 8.36 20.02 -4.36
C ILE A 91 9.11 20.43 -5.64
N GLY A 92 8.59 20.01 -6.80
CA GLY A 92 9.29 20.16 -8.07
C GLY A 92 10.54 19.26 -8.14
N ASP A 93 11.69 19.83 -8.54
CA ASP A 93 12.98 19.13 -8.63
C ASP A 93 13.79 19.17 -7.33
N GLN A 94 13.23 19.72 -6.24
CA GLN A 94 13.93 19.92 -4.98
C GLN A 94 13.28 19.13 -3.84
N VAL A 95 14.12 18.53 -3.00
CA VAL A 95 13.72 17.85 -1.76
C VAL A 95 13.78 18.87 -0.61
N TRP A 96 12.65 19.09 0.03
CA TRP A 96 12.50 19.96 1.19
C TRP A 96 12.39 19.11 2.45
N MET A 97 13.21 19.36 3.46
CA MET A 97 12.96 18.82 4.80
C MET A 97 11.75 19.55 5.40
N ALA A 98 10.72 18.82 5.81
CA ALA A 98 9.47 19.37 6.33
C ALA A 98 9.64 20.04 7.71
N GLU A 99 10.74 19.75 8.41
CA GLU A 99 11.12 20.37 9.68
C GLU A 99 12.57 20.87 9.62
N ASN A 100 12.81 22.09 10.11
CA ASN A 100 14.15 22.69 10.18
C ASN A 100 15.07 21.78 10.98
N LEU A 101 16.19 21.34 10.38
CA LEU A 101 17.29 20.69 11.09
C LEU A 101 17.65 21.54 12.31
N ARG A 102 17.33 21.05 13.51
CA ARG A 102 17.69 21.71 14.75
C ARG A 102 19.14 21.36 15.03
N PHE A 103 20.08 22.13 14.52
CA PHE A 103 21.49 22.04 14.90
C PHE A 103 21.67 22.64 16.31
N PRO A 104 21.92 21.86 17.36
CA PRO A 104 22.38 22.44 18.62
C PRO A 104 23.78 23.00 18.38
N PHE A 105 23.94 24.33 18.43
CA PHE A 105 25.26 24.92 18.64
C PHE A 105 25.73 24.49 20.04
N VAL A 106 26.81 23.71 20.10
CA VAL A 106 27.59 23.56 21.33
C VAL A 106 28.49 24.78 21.39
N VAL A 107 28.18 25.71 22.30
CA VAL A 107 29.08 26.81 22.72
C VAL A 107 30.14 26.31 23.68
#